data_AF-A0A442M9F8-F1
#
_entry.id   AF-A0A442M9F8-F1
#
_cell.length_a   1.000
_cell.length_b   1.000
_cell.length_c   1.000
_cell.angle_alpha   90.00
_cell.angle_beta   90.00
_cell.angle_gamma   90.00
#
_symmetry.space_group_name_H-M   'P 1'
#
loop_
_entity.id
_entity.type
_entity.pdbx_description
1 polymer ?
#
loop_
_entity_poly.entity_id
_entity_poly.type
_entity_poly.pdbx_seq_one_letter_code
_entity_poly.pdbx_strand_id
1 'polypeptide(L)'
;PIGFTDALPAFTAPPLLIAAIGVGICSSVIPYICDQLAMSRLPRSSFALMLSLLPVTATLIGVIVLRQIPSPTDCIGIALVVAGVAFHKPANA
;
A
#
# COMPACT_ATOMS: atom_id res chain seq x y z
N PRO A 1 -23.64 -14.50 3.67
CA PRO A 1 -22.87 -13.33 3.15
C PRO A 1 -23.14 -13.15 1.65
N ILE A 2 -23.60 -11.98 1.25
CA ILE A 2 -23.78 -11.62 -0.17
C ILE A 2 -22.45 -11.86 -0.91
N GLY A 3 -22.45 -12.78 -1.89
CA GLY A 3 -21.28 -13.19 -2.69
C GLY A 3 -20.64 -14.54 -2.34
N PHE A 4 -21.02 -15.23 -1.26
CA PHE A 4 -20.44 -16.54 -0.92
C PHE A 4 -20.81 -17.61 -1.96
N THR A 5 -22.05 -17.57 -2.45
CA THR A 5 -22.53 -18.45 -3.51
C THR A 5 -21.81 -18.24 -4.83
N ASP A 6 -21.44 -16.99 -5.14
CA ASP A 6 -20.76 -16.62 -6.38
C ASP A 6 -19.26 -16.93 -6.33
N ALA A 7 -18.68 -17.00 -5.13
CA ALA A 7 -17.28 -17.36 -4.91
C ALA A 7 -17.03 -18.88 -4.87
N LEU A 8 -18.06 -19.71 -4.63
CA LEU A 8 -17.95 -21.17 -4.58
C LEU A 8 -17.22 -21.79 -5.79
N PRO A 9 -17.48 -21.37 -7.05
CA PRO A 9 -16.78 -21.89 -8.22
C PRO A 9 -15.28 -21.54 -8.25
N ALA A 10 -14.85 -20.47 -7.57
CA ALA A 10 -13.44 -20.09 -7.52
C ALA A 10 -12.61 -21.06 -6.66
N PHE A 11 -13.22 -21.70 -5.65
CA PHE A 11 -12.56 -22.68 -4.79
C PHE A 11 -12.29 -24.03 -5.48
N THR A 12 -13.00 -24.32 -6.57
CA THR A 12 -12.79 -25.56 -7.34
C THR A 12 -11.84 -25.37 -8.51
N ALA A 13 -11.35 -24.17 -8.76
CA ALA A 13 -10.42 -23.83 -9.84
C ALA A 13 -8.98 -23.69 -9.31
N PRO A 14 -8.10 -24.69 -9.52
CA PRO A 14 -6.72 -24.66 -9.00
C PRO A 14 -5.91 -23.42 -9.42
N PRO A 15 -6.01 -22.90 -10.66
CA PRO A 15 -5.29 -21.68 -11.05
C PRO A 15 -5.69 -20.44 -10.25
N LEU A 16 -6.99 -20.31 -9.90
CA LEU A 16 -7.49 -19.19 -9.12
C LEU A 16 -7.00 -19.26 -7.68
N LEU A 17 -6.93 -20.46 -7.10
CA LEU A 17 -6.37 -20.67 -5.77
C LEU A 17 -4.88 -20.28 -5.71
N ILE A 18 -4.09 -20.69 -6.71
CA ILE A 18 -2.66 -20.32 -6.79
C ILE A 18 -2.50 -18.81 -6.95
N ALA A 19 -3.32 -18.18 -7.82
CA ALA A 19 -3.31 -16.72 -7.98
C ALA A 19 -3.69 -16.00 -6.68
N ALA A 20 -4.72 -16.48 -5.97
CA ALA A 20 -5.15 -15.91 -4.69
C ALA A 20 -4.06 -16.02 -3.61
N ILE A 21 -3.37 -17.17 -3.54
CA ILE A 21 -2.20 -17.36 -2.67
C ILE A 21 -1.10 -16.37 -3.05
N GLY A 22 -0.78 -16.25 -4.34
CA GLY A 22 0.22 -15.31 -4.84
C GLY A 22 -0.11 -13.86 -4.48
N VAL A 23 -1.36 -13.44 -4.68
CA VAL A 23 -1.83 -12.09 -4.30
C VAL A 23 -1.72 -11.88 -2.79
N GLY A 24 -2.15 -12.84 -1.97
CA GLY A 24 -2.04 -12.73 -0.51
C GLY A 24 -0.59 -12.64 0.00
N ILE A 25 0.31 -13.41 -0.60
CA ILE A 25 1.74 -13.35 -0.28
C ILE A 25 2.32 -11.98 -0.68
N CYS A 26 2.10 -11.55 -1.93
CA CYS A 26 2.67 -10.32 -2.45
C CYS A 26 2.08 -9.06 -1.80
N SER A 27 0.79 -9.06 -1.45
CA SER A 27 0.09 -7.89 -0.92
C SER A 27 0.06 -7.81 0.61
N SER A 28 0.30 -8.91 1.33
CA SER A 28 0.21 -8.92 2.79
C SER A 28 1.44 -9.51 3.45
N VAL A 29 1.84 -10.75 3.10
CA VAL A 29 2.95 -11.42 3.80
C VAL A 29 4.26 -10.67 3.60
N ILE A 30 4.62 -10.35 2.36
CA ILE A 30 5.88 -9.64 2.05
C ILE A 30 5.88 -8.24 2.67
N PRO A 31 4.86 -7.38 2.43
CA PRO A 31 4.82 -6.03 3.02
C PRO A 31 4.88 -6.06 4.55
N TYR A 32 4.15 -6.97 5.18
CA TYR A 32 4.14 -7.07 6.64
C TYR A 32 5.50 -7.45 7.22
N ILE A 33 6.21 -8.39 6.59
CA ILE A 33 7.59 -8.73 7.00
C ILE A 33 8.50 -7.52 6.84
N CYS A 34 8.40 -6.80 5.72
CA CYS A 34 9.17 -5.58 5.47
C CYS A 34 8.89 -4.49 6.53
N ASP A 35 7.61 -4.27 6.86
CA ASP A 35 7.20 -3.30 7.87
C ASP A 35 7.73 -3.67 9.25
N GLN A 36 7.62 -4.94 9.63
CA GLN A 36 8.14 -5.41 10.92
C GLN A 36 9.67 -5.30 11.00
N LEU A 37 10.37 -5.63 9.93
CA LEU A 37 11.81 -5.46 9.86
C LEU A 37 12.19 -3.97 9.93
N ALA A 38 11.48 -3.10 9.22
CA ALA A 38 11.68 -1.65 9.27
C ALA A 38 11.47 -1.10 10.67
N MET A 39 10.39 -1.48 11.37
CA MET A 39 10.12 -1.10 12.75
C MET A 39 11.20 -1.59 13.73
N SER A 40 11.80 -2.75 13.47
CA SER A 40 12.89 -3.27 14.30
C SER A 40 14.24 -2.56 14.08
N ARG A 41 14.41 -1.83 12.96
CA ARG A 41 15.69 -1.25 12.52
C ARG A 41 15.69 0.28 12.48
N LEU A 42 14.54 0.93 12.36
CA LEU A 42 14.40 2.37 12.18
C LEU A 42 13.76 3.05 13.41
N PRO A 43 14.14 4.29 13.72
CA PRO A 43 13.38 5.12 14.66
C PRO A 43 11.94 5.31 14.18
N ARG A 44 11.01 5.40 15.15
CA ARG A 44 9.56 5.53 14.89
C ARG A 44 9.21 6.71 13.97
N SER A 45 9.92 7.83 14.10
CA SER A 45 9.73 9.02 13.25
C SER A 45 10.07 8.74 11.79
N SER A 46 11.21 8.11 11.51
CA SER A 46 11.62 7.76 10.14
C SER A 46 10.67 6.78 9.47
N PHE A 47 10.18 5.77 10.22
CA PHE A 47 9.19 4.82 9.68
C PHE A 47 7.86 5.52 9.38
N ALA A 48 7.40 6.41 10.25
CA ALA A 48 6.19 7.20 10.02
C ALA A 48 6.30 8.10 8.78
N LEU A 49 7.49 8.64 8.50
CA LEU A 49 7.76 9.40 7.27
C LEU A 49 7.78 8.54 6.01
N MET A 50 8.24 7.29 6.07
CA MET A 50 8.10 6.36 4.95
C MET A 50 6.62 6.04 4.69
N LEU A 51 5.85 5.79 5.75
CA LEU A 51 4.41 5.50 5.66
C LEU A 51 3.61 6.69 5.13
N SER A 52 3.96 7.93 5.49
CA SER A 52 3.26 9.10 4.96
C SER A 52 3.47 9.29 3.46
N LEU A 53 4.51 8.67 2.87
CA LEU A 53 4.74 8.69 1.42
C LEU A 53 3.97 7.60 0.65
N LEU A 54 3.27 6.68 1.33
CA LEU A 54 2.44 5.65 0.67
C LEU A 54 1.45 6.21 -0.35
N PRO A 55 0.73 7.32 -0.09
CA PRO A 55 -0.25 7.85 -1.04
C PRO A 55 0.41 8.23 -2.37
N VAL A 56 1.61 8.84 -2.31
CA VAL A 56 2.37 9.24 -3.50
C VAL A 56 2.76 8.01 -4.32
N THR A 57 3.33 7.00 -3.66
CA THR A 57 3.79 5.78 -4.33
C THR A 57 2.62 4.95 -4.85
N ALA A 58 1.53 4.84 -4.08
CA ALA A 58 0.31 4.15 -4.49
C ALA A 58 -0.31 4.78 -5.75
N THR A 59 -0.40 6.11 -5.80
CA THR A 59 -0.89 6.81 -7.01
C THR A 59 0.04 6.61 -8.20
N LEU A 60 1.36 6.69 -8.02
CA LEU A 60 2.31 6.40 -9.10
C LEU A 60 2.15 4.98 -9.65
N ILE A 61 2.06 3.99 -8.77
CA ILE A 61 1.84 2.59 -9.18
C ILE A 61 0.47 2.46 -9.89
N GLY A 62 -0.58 3.10 -9.38
CA GLY A 62 -1.90 3.11 -10.03
C GLY A 62 -1.88 3.73 -11.43
N VAL A 63 -1.14 4.82 -11.63
CA VAL A 63 -0.94 5.43 -12.95
C VAL A 63 -0.17 4.49 -13.87
N ILE A 64 0.93 3.92 -13.40
CA ILE A 64 1.84 3.11 -14.25
C ILE A 64 1.22 1.75 -14.60
N VAL A 65 0.70 1.04 -13.60
CA VAL A 65 0.23 -0.34 -13.73
C VAL A 65 -1.22 -0.40 -14.18
N LEU A 66 -2.09 0.46 -13.62
CA LEU A 66 -3.53 0.44 -13.88
C LEU A 66 -3.97 1.50 -14.90
N ARG A 67 -3.06 2.40 -15.34
CA ARG A 67 -3.36 3.52 -16.26
C ARG A 67 -4.51 4.42 -15.78
N GLN A 68 -4.65 4.53 -14.46
CA GLN A 68 -5.65 5.40 -13.84
C GLN A 68 -5.17 6.85 -13.88
N ILE A 69 -6.01 7.77 -14.36
CA ILE A 69 -5.71 9.20 -14.33
C ILE A 69 -6.18 9.74 -12.98
N PRO A 70 -5.27 10.20 -12.09
CA PRO A 70 -5.64 10.72 -10.79
C PRO A 70 -6.51 11.96 -10.95
N SER A 71 -7.53 12.07 -10.10
CA SER A 71 -8.41 13.23 -10.12
C SER A 71 -7.68 14.47 -9.57
N PRO A 72 -8.15 15.69 -9.89
CA PRO A 72 -7.59 16.91 -9.32
C PRO A 72 -7.63 16.90 -7.78
N THR A 73 -8.64 16.29 -7.17
CA THR A 73 -8.74 16.15 -5.71
C THR A 73 -7.69 15.21 -5.12
N ASP A 74 -7.35 14.12 -5.83
CA ASP A 74 -6.27 13.22 -5.40
C ASP A 74 -4.92 13.96 -5.43
N CYS A 75 -4.67 14.73 -6.50
CA CYS A 75 -3.46 15.54 -6.62
C CYS A 75 -3.31 16.56 -5.49
N ILE A 76 -4.40 17.22 -5.09
CA ILE A 76 -4.39 18.15 -3.94
C ILE A 76 -4.08 17.39 -2.64
N GLY A 77 -4.72 16.25 -2.40
CA GLY A 77 -4.44 15.43 -1.22
C GLY A 77 -2.98 14.99 -1.14
N ILE A 78 -2.43 14.51 -2.26
CA ILE A 78 -1.02 14.12 -2.37
C ILE A 78 -0.09 15.32 -2.13
N ALA A 79 -0.40 16.49 -2.70
CA ALA A 79 0.40 17.70 -2.50
C ALA A 79 0.42 18.14 -1.02
N LEU A 80 -0.71 18.04 -0.31
CA LEU A 80 -0.79 18.32 1.12
C LEU A 80 0.06 17.35 1.95
N VAL A 81 0.02 16.05 1.62
CA VAL A 81 0.85 15.03 2.27
C VAL A 81 2.34 15.33 2.06
N VAL A 82 2.75 15.62 0.83
CA VAL A 82 4.14 15.98 0.50
C VAL A 82 4.59 17.24 1.23
N ALA A 83 3.73 18.27 1.30
CA ALA A 83 4.02 19.48 2.07
C ALA A 83 4.21 19.15 3.57
N GLY A 84 3.32 18.35 4.15
CA GLY A 84 3.44 17.90 5.55
C GLY A 84 4.75 17.17 5.84
N VAL A 85 5.19 16.30 4.92
CA VAL A 85 6.49 15.62 5.01
C VAL A 85 7.65 16.61 4.89
N ALA A 86 7.58 17.56 3.95
CA ALA A 86 8.63 18.57 3.76
C ALA A 86 8.81 19.49 4.98
N PHE A 87 7.72 19.82 5.68
CA PHE A 87 7.77 20.63 6.90
C PHE A 87 8.07 19.84 8.17
N HIS A 88 8.05 18.50 8.13
CA HIS A 88 8.33 17.68 9.29
C HIS A 88 9.81 17.77 9.70
N LYS A 89 10.11 18.49 10.79
CA LYS A 89 11.43 18.44 11.43
C LYS A 89 11.47 17.24 12.37
N PRO A 90 12.44 16.31 12.23
CA PRO A 90 12.66 15.30 13.25
C PRO A 90 12.97 16.02 14.56
N ALA A 91 12.31 15.62 15.65
CA ALA A 91 12.67 16.10 16.98
C ALA A 91 14.14 15.70 17.21
N ASN A 92 15.01 16.70 17.39
CA ASN A 92 16.40 16.45 17.80
C ASN A 92 16.36 15.57 19.05
N ALA A 93 16.89 14.35 18.93
CA ALA A 93 17.20 13.50 20.06
C ALA A 93 18.51 13.97 20.71
#